data_AF-A0A1H8QMK1-F1
#
_entry.id   AF-A0A1H8QMK1-F1
#
_cell.length_a   1.000
_cell.length_b   1.000
_cell.length_c   1.000
_cell.angle_alpha   90.00
_cell.angle_beta   90.00
_cell.angle_gamma   90.00
#
_symmetry.space_group_name_H-M   'P 1'
#
loop_
_entity.id
_entity.type
_entity.pdbx_description
1 polymer ?
#
loop_
_entity_poly.entity_id
_entity_poly.type
_entity_poly.pdbx_seq_one_letter_code
_entity_poly.pdbx_strand_id
1 'polypeptide(L)'
;MSKCWEIRGCEGDANNYDHCPHAMLGGRCPVDCAFAECSRPQRKQADVLELLEPTVDRSAAVKEYCCTCSFFLQHGPRIEKAEA
;
A
#
# COMPACT_ATOMS: atom_id res chain seq x y z
N MET A 1 8.10 -2.80 -14.55
CA MET A 1 6.69 -2.43 -14.30
C MET A 1 6.56 -2.16 -12.81
N SER A 2 6.08 -0.97 -12.43
CA SER A 2 5.92 -0.61 -11.01
C SER A 2 4.79 -1.41 -10.36
N LYS A 3 4.97 -1.82 -9.10
CA LYS A 3 3.96 -2.62 -8.37
C LYS A 3 2.83 -1.71 -7.91
N CYS A 4 1.62 -2.25 -7.74
CA CYS A 4 0.44 -1.41 -7.47
C CYS A 4 0.46 -0.69 -6.10
N TRP A 5 1.27 -1.18 -5.15
CA TRP A 5 1.50 -0.58 -3.83
C TRP A 5 2.63 0.45 -3.81
N GLU A 6 3.28 0.69 -4.95
CA GLU A 6 4.31 1.73 -5.14
C GLU A 6 3.74 2.98 -5.82
N ILE A 7 2.49 2.90 -6.32
CA ILE A 7 1.82 3.96 -7.08
C ILE A 7 0.70 4.57 -6.23
N ARG A 8 0.74 5.89 -5.98
CA ARG A 8 -0.38 6.62 -5.37
C ARG A 8 -1.48 6.87 -6.39
N GLY A 9 -2.74 6.91 -5.95
CA GLY A 9 -3.86 7.20 -6.86
C GLY A 9 -3.94 8.64 -7.34
N CYS A 10 -3.19 9.57 -6.72
CA CYS A 10 -3.03 10.93 -7.20
C CYS A 10 -1.93 11.06 -8.28
N GLU A 11 -1.19 9.98 -8.56
CA GLU A 11 -0.30 9.88 -9.71
C GLU A 11 -1.11 9.50 -10.97
N GLY A 12 -0.68 9.97 -12.14
CA GLY A 12 -1.37 9.72 -13.41
C GLY A 12 -2.46 10.76 -13.70
N ASP A 13 -3.59 10.32 -14.26
CA ASP A 13 -4.63 11.20 -14.82
C ASP A 13 -5.31 12.10 -13.78
N ALA A 14 -5.35 11.67 -12.51
CA ALA A 14 -5.84 12.50 -11.40
C ALA A 14 -4.93 13.71 -11.11
N ASN A 15 -3.66 13.62 -11.53
CA ASN A 15 -2.63 14.67 -11.55
C ASN A 15 -2.63 15.62 -10.33
N ASN A 16 -2.66 15.05 -9.13
CA ASN A 16 -2.65 15.81 -7.88
C ASN A 16 -1.43 15.47 -7.00
N TYR A 17 -0.47 14.71 -7.54
CA TYR A 17 0.72 14.27 -6.82
C TYR A 17 1.59 15.45 -6.35
N ASP A 18 1.82 16.43 -7.22
CA ASP A 18 2.64 17.61 -6.95
C ASP A 18 2.06 18.54 -5.87
N HIS A 19 0.80 18.30 -5.48
CA HIS A 19 0.07 19.06 -4.46
C HIS A 19 -0.30 18.17 -3.27
N CYS A 20 0.14 16.91 -3.25
CA CYS A 20 -0.22 15.95 -2.22
C CYS A 20 0.67 16.12 -0.97
N PRO A 21 0.11 16.53 0.18
CA PRO A 21 0.90 16.71 1.41
C PRO A 21 1.51 15.39 1.89
N HIS A 22 0.83 14.25 1.69
CA HIS A 22 1.35 12.94 2.05
C HIS A 22 2.59 12.57 1.23
N ALA A 23 2.61 12.87 -0.06
CA ALA A 23 3.76 12.59 -0.92
C ALA A 23 4.94 13.50 -0.56
N MET A 24 4.70 14.80 -0.40
CA MET A 24 5.75 15.79 -0.06
C MET A 24 6.41 15.53 1.29
N LEU A 25 5.65 15.02 2.26
CA LEU A 25 6.17 14.68 3.59
C LEU A 25 6.77 13.27 3.66
N GLY A 26 6.84 12.55 2.54
CA GLY A 26 7.31 11.16 2.50
C GLY A 26 6.39 10.16 3.22
N GLY A 27 5.17 10.59 3.57
CA GLY A 27 4.20 9.80 4.33
C GLY A 27 3.38 8.86 3.46
N ARG A 28 2.82 7.83 4.08
CA ARG A 28 1.86 6.93 3.44
C ARG A 28 0.51 7.63 3.23
N CYS A 29 -0.20 7.33 2.14
CA CYS A 29 -1.57 7.83 1.96
C CYS A 29 -2.50 7.22 3.02
N PRO A 30 -3.28 8.03 3.76
CA PRO A 30 -4.21 7.55 4.76
C PRO A 30 -5.45 6.91 4.11
N VAL A 31 -6.19 6.11 4.89
CA VAL A 31 -7.37 5.37 4.41
C VAL A 31 -8.53 6.26 3.96
N ASP A 32 -8.61 7.49 4.47
CA ASP A 32 -9.65 8.47 4.16
C ASP A 32 -9.26 9.44 3.03
N CYS A 33 -8.07 9.28 2.46
CA CYS A 33 -7.67 10.08 1.31
C CYS A 33 -8.52 9.70 0.08
N ALA A 34 -9.10 10.71 -0.57
CA ALA A 34 -9.91 10.55 -1.78
C ALA A 34 -9.19 9.83 -2.95
N PHE A 35 -7.86 9.80 -2.93
CA PHE A 35 -7.02 9.16 -3.94
C PHE A 35 -6.37 7.84 -3.45
N ALA A 36 -6.67 7.37 -2.24
CA ALA A 36 -6.05 6.18 -1.67
C ALA A 36 -6.79 4.88 -2.03
N GLU A 37 -8.06 4.96 -2.40
CA GLU A 37 -8.83 3.79 -2.81
C GLU A 37 -8.21 3.12 -4.05
N CYS A 38 -8.17 1.80 -4.05
CA CYS A 38 -7.61 1.01 -5.13
C CYS A 38 -8.73 0.36 -5.94
N SER A 39 -8.95 0.79 -7.18
CA SER A 39 -9.95 0.25 -8.09
C SER A 39 -9.46 -0.94 -8.93
N ARG A 40 -8.24 -1.42 -8.68
CA ARG A 40 -7.62 -2.50 -9.48
C ARG A 40 -8.31 -3.85 -9.20
N PRO A 41 -8.49 -4.71 -10.22
CA PRO A 41 -9.26 -5.95 -10.09
C PRO A 41 -8.67 -6.96 -9.09
N GLN A 42 -7.36 -6.94 -8.87
CA GLN A 42 -6.70 -7.79 -7.88
C GLN A 42 -6.84 -7.29 -6.43
N ARG A 43 -7.44 -6.12 -6.19
CA ARG A 43 -7.69 -5.67 -4.82
C ARG A 43 -8.66 -6.64 -4.15
N LYS A 44 -8.26 -7.17 -2.99
CA LYS A 44 -9.12 -7.99 -2.13
C LYS A 44 -8.83 -7.66 -0.67
N GLN A 45 -9.89 -7.52 0.13
CA GLN A 45 -9.76 -7.35 1.58
C GLN A 45 -9.11 -8.61 2.17
N ALA A 46 -8.08 -8.41 2.99
CA ALA A 46 -7.42 -9.49 3.69
C ALA A 46 -8.29 -10.10 4.79
N ASP A 47 -8.11 -11.40 5.03
CA ASP A 47 -8.63 -12.04 6.23
C ASP A 47 -7.73 -11.79 7.46
N VAL A 48 -8.19 -12.22 8.64
CA VAL A 48 -7.49 -11.99 9.91
C VAL A 48 -6.13 -12.68 9.96
N LEU A 49 -5.99 -13.86 9.36
CA LEU A 49 -4.72 -14.61 9.41
C LEU A 49 -3.67 -13.96 8.51
N GLU A 50 -4.07 -13.51 7.33
CA GLU A 50 -3.19 -12.76 6.43
C GLU A 50 -2.67 -11.47 7.10
N LEU A 51 -3.53 -10.76 7.83
CA LEU A 51 -3.17 -9.52 8.54
C LEU A 51 -2.13 -9.75 9.63
N LEU A 52 -2.08 -10.94 10.21
CA LEU A 52 -1.16 -11.30 11.29
C LEU A 52 0.20 -11.79 10.79
N GLU A 53 0.42 -11.93 9.48
CA GLU A 53 1.68 -12.40 8.93
C GLU A 53 2.83 -11.41 9.26
N PRO A 54 3.78 -11.80 10.13
CA PRO A 54 4.81 -10.89 10.62
C PRO A 54 5.89 -10.62 9.58
N THR A 55 6.06 -11.49 8.58
CA THR A 55 7.13 -11.33 7.59
C THR A 55 6.79 -10.32 6.51
N VAL A 56 5.56 -9.84 6.36
CA VAL A 56 5.24 -8.82 5.34
C VAL A 56 5.90 -7.49 5.71
N ASP A 57 6.76 -7.00 4.82
CA ASP A 57 7.29 -5.63 4.90
C ASP A 57 6.19 -4.64 4.49
N ARG A 58 5.40 -4.21 5.49
CA ARG A 58 4.35 -3.21 5.29
C ARG A 58 4.92 -1.83 4.99
N SER A 59 6.18 -1.54 5.30
CA SER A 59 6.78 -0.22 5.06
C SER A 59 6.86 0.13 3.57
N ALA A 60 6.96 -0.89 2.71
CA ALA A 60 6.95 -0.75 1.26
C ALA A 60 5.61 -0.28 0.65
N ALA A 61 4.52 -0.32 1.42
CA ALA A 61 3.21 0.15 0.96
C ALA A 61 3.12 1.67 1.04
N VAL A 62 2.87 2.34 -0.09
CA VAL A 62 2.65 3.80 -0.15
C VAL A 62 1.22 4.22 0.22
N LYS A 63 0.29 3.26 0.37
CA LYS A 63 -1.11 3.48 0.77
C LYS A 63 -1.48 2.58 1.94
N GLU A 64 -2.20 3.12 2.93
CA GLU A 64 -2.65 2.35 4.10
C GLU A 64 -3.59 1.21 3.69
N TYR A 65 -4.40 1.39 2.64
CA TYR A 65 -5.22 0.33 2.03
C TYR A 65 -4.41 -0.90 1.58
N CYS A 66 -3.14 -0.74 1.21
CA CYS A 66 -2.33 -1.89 0.81
C CYS A 66 -1.99 -2.77 2.01
N CYS A 67 -1.88 -2.21 3.23
CA CYS A 67 -1.58 -2.97 4.44
C CYS A 67 -2.72 -3.91 4.87
N THR A 68 -3.92 -3.74 4.31
CA THR A 68 -5.09 -4.59 4.53
C THR A 68 -5.55 -5.32 3.26
N CYS A 69 -4.73 -5.30 2.21
CA CYS A 69 -5.02 -5.95 0.93
C CYS A 69 -4.37 -7.33 0.84
N SER A 70 -5.16 -8.38 0.68
CA SER A 70 -4.70 -9.78 0.54
C SER A 70 -3.63 -9.91 -0.56
N PHE A 71 -3.80 -9.25 -1.71
CA PHE A 71 -2.81 -9.27 -2.80
C PHE A 71 -1.44 -8.73 -2.37
N PHE A 72 -1.41 -7.65 -1.59
CA PHE A 72 -0.16 -7.12 -1.06
C PHE A 72 0.43 -8.05 0.01
N LEU A 73 -0.39 -8.58 0.91
CA LEU A 73 0.07 -9.47 1.97
C LEU A 73 0.63 -10.80 1.43
N GLN A 74 0.20 -11.23 0.24
CA GLN A 74 0.70 -12.45 -0.42
C GLN A 74 1.94 -12.18 -1.28
N HIS A 75 1.96 -11.09 -2.04
CA HIS A 75 2.99 -10.83 -3.06
C HIS A 75 3.95 -9.67 -2.74
N GLY A 76 3.72 -8.99 -1.62
CA GLY A 76 4.54 -7.90 -1.12
C GLY A 76 5.93 -8.35 -0.68
N PRO A 77 6.85 -7.39 -0.48
CA PRO A 77 8.17 -7.67 0.05
C PRO A 77 8.09 -8.28 1.44
N ARG A 78 9.14 -9.02 1.81
CA ARG A 78 9.27 -9.66 3.11
C ARG A 78 10.43 -9.05 3.88
N ILE A 79 10.23 -8.83 5.17
CA ILE A 79 11.33 -8.65 6.10
C ILE A 79 11.88 -10.02 6.47
N GLU A 80 13.22 -10.15 6.46
CA GLU A 80 13.85 -11.31 7.06
C GLU A 80 13.48 -11.36 8.54
N LYS A 81 13.14 -12.55 9.04
CA LYS A 81 12.95 -12.72 10.48
C LYS A 81 14.28 -12.39 11.14
N ALA A 82 14.31 -11.36 11.98
CA ALA A 82 15.41 -11.20 12.92
C ALA A 82 15.50 -12.52 13.72
N GLU A 83 16.64 -13.19 13.63
CA GLU A 83 16.94 -14.36 14.44
C GLU A 83 16.81 -13.94 15.91
N ALA A 84 15.94 -14.65 16.65
CA ALA A 84 15.68 -14.40 18.06
C ALA A 84 16.75 -15.05 18.95
#